data_AF-A0A8X7BAA9-F1
#
_entry.id   AF-A0A8X7BAA9-F1
#
_cell.length_a   1.000
_cell.length_b   1.000
_cell.length_c   1.000
_cell.angle_alpha   90.00
_cell.angle_beta   90.00
_cell.angle_gamma   90.00
#
_symmetry.space_group_name_H-M   'P 1'
#
loop_
_entity.id
_entity.type
_entity.pdbx_description
1 polymer ?
#
loop_
_entity_poly.entity_id
_entity_poly.type
_entity_poly.pdbx_seq_one_letter_code
_entity_poly.pdbx_strand_id
1 'polypeptide(L)'
;MTVYRRLIERNLRSYRPLRHLSLTPAHCQTTLRWFLVRSGWNHDDWRRIVFRKESCLQLCPDDNRSRVSRRPGFSNTSLASQITRFLSSRACLGRRLPLLGNADFLIWQLEKIGQEIPQETDTGLYHSVPRRVTAVIQARVGSTLC
;
A
#
# COMPACT_ATOMS: atom_id res chain seq x y z
N MET A 1 21.32 26.20 -21.24
CA MET A 1 21.25 24.83 -20.70
C MET A 1 20.35 24.82 -19.47
N THR A 2 19.29 24.00 -19.43
CA THR A 2 18.30 24.02 -18.35
C THR A 2 18.61 22.97 -17.28
N VAL A 3 18.23 23.25 -16.02
CA VAL A 3 18.35 22.33 -14.89
C VAL A 3 17.71 20.97 -15.20
N TYR A 4 16.59 20.97 -15.93
CA TYR A 4 15.89 19.76 -16.37
C TYR A 4 16.76 18.81 -17.20
N ARG A 5 17.52 19.32 -18.18
CA ARG A 5 18.39 18.48 -19.02
C ARG A 5 19.51 17.83 -18.21
N ARG A 6 20.13 18.59 -17.29
CA ARG A 6 21.17 18.07 -16.38
C ARG A 6 20.66 16.99 -15.43
N LEU A 7 19.40 17.08 -15.00
CA LEU A 7 18.78 16.04 -14.16
C LEU A 7 18.55 14.75 -14.96
N ILE A 8 18.06 14.83 -16.18
CA ILE A 8 17.84 13.66 -17.06
C ILE A 8 19.18 13.01 -17.44
N GLU A 9 20.18 13.80 -17.81
CA GLU A 9 21.53 13.31 -18.15
C GLU A 9 22.16 12.54 -16.96
N ARG A 10 21.80 12.90 -15.73
CA ARG A 10 22.22 12.22 -14.50
C ARG A 10 21.24 11.14 -14.02
N ASN A 11 20.25 10.79 -14.84
CA ASN A 11 19.20 9.82 -14.52
C ASN A 11 18.40 10.15 -13.23
N LEU A 12 18.32 11.44 -12.88
CA LEU A 12 17.56 11.93 -11.74
C LEU A 12 16.12 12.24 -12.19
N ARG A 13 15.16 11.51 -11.61
CA ARG A 13 13.73 11.67 -11.86
C ARG A 13 13.06 12.24 -10.62
N SER A 14 12.06 13.10 -10.82
CA SER A 14 11.20 13.54 -9.72
C SER A 14 10.23 12.42 -9.34
N TYR A 15 10.16 12.14 -8.04
CA TYR A 15 9.19 11.20 -7.47
C TYR A 15 8.40 11.90 -6.38
N ARG A 16 7.15 11.47 -6.18
CA ARG A 16 6.36 11.91 -5.04
C ARG A 16 6.94 11.26 -3.77
N PRO A 17 7.27 12.04 -2.72
CA PRO A 17 7.71 11.47 -1.45
C PRO A 17 6.65 10.53 -0.89
N LEU A 18 7.10 9.43 -0.28
CA LEU A 18 6.23 8.52 0.45
C LEU A 18 5.73 9.22 1.72
N ARG A 19 4.41 9.15 1.94
CA ARG A 19 3.80 9.68 3.16
C ARG A 19 4.05 8.67 4.28
N HIS A 20 4.81 9.06 5.29
CA HIS A 20 5.06 8.27 6.48
C HIS A 20 4.46 8.97 7.71
N LEU A 21 4.07 8.17 8.69
CA LEU A 21 3.74 8.67 10.02
C LEU A 21 5.06 8.94 10.75
N SER A 22 5.19 10.13 11.35
CA SER A 22 6.32 10.43 12.22
C SER A 22 6.22 9.59 13.49
N LEU A 23 7.10 8.62 13.65
CA LEU A 23 7.18 7.81 14.86
C LEU A 23 7.98 8.56 15.92
N THR A 24 7.49 8.55 17.16
CA THR A 24 8.28 9.07 18.27
C THR A 24 9.46 8.13 18.57
N PRO A 25 10.57 8.62 19.14
CA PRO A 25 11.70 7.77 19.50
C PRO A 25 11.32 6.56 20.38
N ALA A 26 10.36 6.74 21.28
CA ALA A 26 9.83 5.67 22.13
C ALA A 26 9.13 4.56 21.32
N HIS A 27 8.36 4.93 20.29
CA HIS A 27 7.76 3.96 19.37
C HIS A 27 8.84 3.21 18.58
N CYS A 28 9.87 3.91 18.09
CA CYS A 28 10.98 3.28 17.40
C CYS A 28 11.71 2.26 18.28
N GLN A 29 12.02 2.62 19.53
CA GLN A 29 12.70 1.72 20.46
C GLN A 29 11.86 0.49 20.80
N THR A 30 10.58 0.68 21.12
CA THR A 30 9.66 -0.44 21.42
C THR A 30 9.53 -1.38 20.23
N THR A 31 9.36 -0.81 19.03
CA THR A 31 9.26 -1.56 17.78
C THR A 31 10.54 -2.33 17.49
N LEU A 32 11.70 -1.69 17.62
CA LEU A 32 13.00 -2.32 17.39
C LEU A 32 13.23 -3.47 18.38
N ARG A 33 12.95 -3.26 19.67
CA ARG A 33 13.06 -4.31 20.69
C ARG A 33 12.18 -5.50 20.37
N TRP A 34 10.94 -5.26 19.94
CA TRP A 34 10.01 -6.32 19.55
C TRP A 34 10.54 -7.18 18.40
N PHE A 35 11.14 -6.54 17.39
CA PHE A 35 11.73 -7.21 16.23
C PHE A 35 13.03 -7.94 16.56
N LEU A 36 13.90 -7.34 17.38
CA LEU A 36 15.17 -7.96 17.79
C LEU A 36 14.93 -9.29 18.52
N VAL A 37 13.99 -9.32 19.45
CA VAL A 37 13.61 -10.55 20.19
C VAL A 37 13.12 -11.67 19.27
N ARG A 38 12.58 -11.32 18.10
CA ARG A 38 11.99 -12.28 17.14
C ARG A 38 12.83 -12.46 15.88
N SER A 39 14.04 -11.91 15.84
CA SER A 39 14.91 -11.98 14.67
C SER A 39 15.35 -13.41 14.32
N GLY A 40 15.41 -14.30 15.33
CA GLY A 40 15.75 -15.71 15.16
C GLY A 40 14.57 -16.66 14.96
N TRP A 41 13.33 -16.15 14.85
CA TRP A 41 12.15 -16.99 14.67
C TRP A 41 12.14 -17.64 13.29
N ASN A 42 11.83 -18.93 13.24
CA ASN A 42 11.69 -19.67 11.99
C ASN A 42 10.28 -19.50 11.40
N HIS A 43 10.03 -20.11 10.23
CA HIS A 43 8.74 -19.96 9.56
C HIS A 43 7.56 -20.52 10.35
N ASP A 44 7.75 -21.63 11.06
CA ASP A 44 6.72 -22.26 11.87
C ASP A 44 6.36 -21.42 13.09
N ASP A 45 7.33 -20.70 13.68
CA ASP A 45 7.09 -19.72 14.74
C ASP A 45 6.21 -18.56 14.24
N TRP A 46 6.46 -18.07 13.03
CA TRP A 46 5.63 -17.02 12.43
C TRP A 46 4.23 -17.49 12.08
N ARG A 47 4.06 -18.75 11.64
CA ARG A 47 2.76 -19.36 11.33
C ARG A 47 1.84 -19.49 12.55
N ARG A 48 2.40 -19.54 13.76
CA ARG A 48 1.61 -19.57 15.02
C ARG A 48 0.98 -18.23 15.36
N ILE A 49 1.40 -17.12 14.74
CA ILE A 49 0.84 -15.79 15.00
C ILE A 49 -0.41 -15.58 14.14
N VAL A 50 -1.53 -15.25 14.79
CA VAL A 50 -2.73 -14.78 14.10
C VAL A 50 -2.68 -13.26 13.93
N PHE A 51 -2.54 -12.81 12.68
CA PHE A 51 -2.63 -11.38 12.36
C PHE A 51 -4.08 -10.94 12.21
N ARG A 52 -4.51 -9.98 13.04
CA ARG A 52 -5.81 -9.31 12.90
C ARG A 52 -5.61 -7.83 12.60
N LYS A 53 -6.38 -7.30 11.66
CA LYS A 53 -6.41 -5.87 11.36
C LYS A 53 -7.80 -5.45 10.94
N GLU A 54 -8.24 -4.29 11.42
CA GLU A 54 -9.46 -3.64 10.97
C GLU A 54 -9.14 -2.65 9.85
N SER A 55 -10.04 -2.53 8.88
CA SER A 55 -9.89 -1.60 7.76
C SER A 55 -11.24 -1.03 7.40
N CYS A 56 -11.31 0.31 7.31
CA CYS A 56 -12.51 0.99 6.85
C CYS A 56 -12.54 0.96 5.31
N LEU A 57 -13.65 0.48 4.75
CA LEU A 57 -13.91 0.48 3.32
C LEU A 57 -14.93 1.57 3.01
N GLN A 58 -14.68 2.34 1.96
CA GLN A 58 -15.59 3.39 1.50
C GLN A 58 -16.39 2.89 0.31
N LEU A 59 -17.72 3.08 0.35
CA LEU A 59 -18.65 2.68 -0.71
C LEU A 59 -18.46 3.50 -1.99
N CYS A 60 -18.43 4.82 -1.82
CA CYS A 60 -18.03 5.77 -2.86
C CYS A 60 -16.76 6.47 -2.36
N PRO A 61 -15.57 6.04 -2.77
CA PRO A 61 -14.39 6.71 -2.34
C PRO A 61 -14.25 7.96 -3.21
N ASP A 62 -14.50 9.10 -2.60
CA ASP A 62 -14.29 10.38 -3.23
C ASP A 62 -12.81 10.76 -3.06
N ASP A 63 -12.00 10.49 -4.10
CA ASP A 63 -10.63 11.03 -4.13
C ASP A 63 -10.61 12.52 -4.53
N ASN A 64 -11.80 13.08 -4.83
CA ASN A 64 -12.10 14.43 -5.29
C ASN A 64 -11.15 14.89 -6.42
N ARG A 65 -10.64 13.94 -7.21
CA ARG A 65 -9.55 14.16 -8.18
C ARG A 65 -9.88 13.52 -9.51
N SER A 66 -10.46 14.32 -10.39
CA SER A 66 -10.51 14.01 -11.82
C SER A 66 -9.11 14.10 -12.43
N ARG A 67 -8.50 12.96 -12.80
CA ARG A 67 -7.32 12.95 -13.67
C ARG A 67 -7.75 13.05 -15.13
N VAL A 68 -7.58 14.22 -15.72
CA VAL A 68 -7.90 14.47 -17.13
C VAL A 68 -6.64 14.31 -17.96
N SER A 69 -6.63 13.34 -18.88
CA SER A 69 -5.63 13.31 -19.96
C SER A 69 -6.11 14.20 -21.10
N ARG A 70 -5.31 15.19 -21.49
CA ARG A 70 -5.55 15.99 -22.70
C ARG A 70 -4.56 15.55 -23.76
N ARG A 71 -5.03 15.28 -24.97
CA ARG A 71 -4.14 15.17 -26.13
C ARG A 71 -3.66 16.59 -26.48
N PRO A 72 -2.36 16.81 -26.73
CA PRO A 72 -1.87 18.09 -27.22
C PRO A 72 -2.65 18.49 -28.49
N GLY A 73 -3.26 19.68 -28.52
CA GLY A 73 -3.92 20.23 -29.71
C GLY A 73 -5.46 20.17 -29.77
N PHE A 74 -6.16 19.64 -28.76
CA PHE A 74 -7.64 19.64 -28.76
C PHE A 74 -8.22 20.70 -27.80
N SER A 75 -8.88 21.72 -28.36
CA SER A 75 -9.68 22.71 -27.64
C SER A 75 -11.13 22.25 -27.47
N ASN A 76 -11.57 22.14 -26.21
CA ASN A 76 -12.95 22.05 -25.71
C ASN A 76 -14.05 21.49 -26.63
N THR A 77 -14.46 20.24 -26.38
CA THR A 77 -15.87 19.91 -26.05
C THR A 77 -15.93 18.53 -25.41
N SER A 78 -16.96 18.31 -24.60
CA SER A 78 -17.14 17.20 -23.66
C SER A 78 -16.79 15.82 -24.20
N LEU A 79 -15.71 15.22 -23.69
CA LEU A 79 -15.52 13.79 -23.48
C LEU A 79 -14.16 13.59 -22.80
N ALA A 80 -14.00 14.20 -21.62
CA ALA A 80 -12.94 13.78 -20.72
C ALA A 80 -13.35 12.40 -20.19
N SER A 81 -12.86 11.33 -20.84
CA SER A 81 -12.94 9.99 -20.28
C SER A 81 -12.20 10.00 -18.94
N GLN A 82 -12.97 10.09 -17.86
CA GLN A 82 -12.46 10.10 -16.49
C GLN A 82 -11.87 8.72 -16.21
N ILE A 83 -10.54 8.65 -16.10
CA ILE A 83 -9.87 7.45 -15.63
C ILE A 83 -9.70 7.60 -14.12
N THR A 84 -10.66 7.09 -13.36
CA THR A 84 -10.56 6.99 -11.91
C THR A 84 -9.62 5.83 -11.56
N ARG A 85 -8.34 6.14 -11.34
CA ARG A 85 -7.40 5.15 -10.78
C ARG A 85 -7.35 5.31 -9.26
N PHE A 86 -7.95 4.34 -8.60
CA PHE A 86 -7.90 4.18 -7.16
C PHE A 86 -6.47 4.05 -6.63
N LEU A 87 -6.11 4.95 -5.72
CA LEU A 87 -4.93 4.85 -4.88
C LEU A 87 -5.37 5.01 -3.42
N SER A 88 -6.01 4.00 -2.86
CA SER A 88 -6.09 3.87 -1.41
C SER A 88 -5.79 2.43 -0.98
N SER A 89 -4.78 2.34 -0.12
CA SER A 89 -4.34 1.16 0.63
C SER A 89 -3.66 0.02 -0.14
N ARG A 90 -2.38 -0.21 0.21
CA ARG A 90 -1.61 -1.44 -0.06
C ARG A 90 -2.13 -2.62 0.77
N ALA A 91 -3.44 -2.88 0.74
CA ALA A 91 -4.02 -4.11 1.25
C ALA A 91 -4.47 -4.95 0.05
N CYS A 92 -4.33 -6.28 0.15
CA CYS A 92 -4.72 -7.22 -0.91
C CYS A 92 -6.19 -7.05 -1.36
N LEU A 93 -7.03 -6.52 -0.45
CA LEU A 93 -8.47 -6.30 -0.67
C LEU A 93 -8.80 -4.98 -1.41
N GLY A 94 -7.99 -3.93 -1.26
CA GLY A 94 -8.32 -2.59 -1.77
C GLY A 94 -8.27 -2.44 -3.30
N ARG A 95 -7.60 -3.37 -4.00
CA ARG A 95 -7.49 -3.35 -5.47
C ARG A 95 -8.62 -4.08 -6.19
N ARG A 96 -9.47 -4.81 -5.46
CA ARG A 96 -10.49 -5.72 -6.03
C ARG A 96 -11.92 -5.20 -5.88
N LEU A 97 -12.12 -4.07 -5.19
CA LEU A 97 -13.46 -3.52 -4.94
C LEU A 97 -13.80 -2.46 -6.00
N PRO A 98 -14.84 -2.69 -6.84
CA PRO A 98 -15.40 -1.63 -7.67
C PRO A 98 -16.09 -0.55 -6.82
N LEU A 99 -16.39 0.58 -7.43
CA LEU A 99 -17.22 1.63 -6.84
C LEU A 99 -18.62 1.06 -6.56
N LEU A 100 -19.04 1.02 -5.30
CA LEU A 100 -20.26 0.32 -4.90
C LEU A 100 -21.19 1.25 -4.13
N GLY A 101 -22.37 1.52 -4.69
CA GLY A 101 -23.37 2.39 -4.07
C GLY A 101 -24.21 1.73 -2.96
N ASN A 102 -23.96 0.45 -2.62
CA ASN A 102 -24.75 -0.28 -1.62
C ASN A 102 -23.87 -1.12 -0.68
N ALA A 103 -24.14 -1.00 0.63
CA ALA A 103 -23.47 -1.73 1.70
C ALA A 103 -23.67 -3.25 1.62
N ASP A 104 -24.88 -3.73 1.32
CA ASP A 104 -25.18 -5.16 1.28
C ASP A 104 -24.38 -5.88 0.17
N PHE A 105 -24.24 -5.20 -0.98
CA PHE A 105 -23.42 -5.71 -2.07
C PHE A 105 -21.93 -5.72 -1.72
N LEU A 106 -21.46 -4.71 -0.97
CA LEU A 106 -20.08 -4.67 -0.49
C LEU A 106 -19.81 -5.83 0.50
N ILE A 107 -20.74 -6.11 1.41
CA ILE A 107 -20.63 -7.25 2.34
C ILE A 107 -20.54 -8.56 1.56
N TRP A 108 -21.46 -8.80 0.63
CA TRP A 108 -21.46 -10.00 -0.20
C TRP A 108 -20.16 -10.16 -1.01
N GLN A 109 -19.64 -9.07 -1.57
CA GLN A 109 -18.36 -9.07 -2.28
C GLN A 109 -17.18 -9.40 -1.37
N LEU A 110 -17.16 -8.88 -0.15
CA LEU A 110 -16.10 -9.19 0.81
C LEU A 110 -16.12 -10.65 1.22
N GLU A 111 -17.31 -11.23 1.44
CA GLU A 111 -17.45 -12.66 1.70
C GLU A 111 -16.92 -13.47 0.52
N LYS A 112 -17.34 -13.12 -0.71
CA LYS A 112 -16.88 -13.80 -1.93
C LYS A 112 -15.36 -13.71 -2.10
N ILE A 113 -14.78 -12.51 -2.00
CA ILE A 113 -13.33 -12.32 -2.11
C ILE A 113 -12.61 -13.08 -0.99
N GLY A 114 -13.18 -13.09 0.23
CA GLY A 114 -12.66 -13.84 1.36
C GLY A 114 -12.53 -15.34 1.06
N GLN A 115 -13.55 -15.93 0.44
CA GLN A 115 -13.54 -17.35 0.04
C GLN A 115 -12.56 -17.64 -1.12
N GLU A 116 -12.34 -16.66 -2.00
CA GLU A 116 -11.47 -16.80 -3.17
C GLU A 116 -9.97 -16.57 -2.88
N ILE A 117 -9.60 -16.11 -1.68
CA ILE A 117 -8.19 -15.92 -1.31
C ILE A 117 -7.52 -17.30 -1.13
N PRO A 118 -6.56 -17.67 -1.99
CA PRO A 118 -5.88 -18.95 -1.85
C PRO A 118 -5.01 -18.98 -0.58
N GLN A 119 -5.00 -20.11 0.10
CA GLN A 119 -4.14 -20.36 1.28
C GLN A 119 -2.64 -20.14 0.99
N GLU A 120 -2.23 -20.26 -0.28
CA GLU A 120 -0.87 -19.92 -0.74
C GLU A 120 -0.52 -18.45 -0.56
N THR A 121 -1.51 -17.56 -0.67
CA THR A 121 -1.34 -16.11 -0.45
C THR A 121 -1.00 -15.83 1.01
N ASP A 122 -1.71 -16.49 1.93
CA ASP A 122 -1.46 -16.38 3.37
C ASP A 122 -0.10 -16.96 3.72
N THR A 123 0.23 -18.13 3.18
CA THR A 123 1.55 -18.76 3.35
C THR A 123 2.68 -17.87 2.85
N GLY A 124 2.52 -17.25 1.67
CA GLY A 124 3.46 -16.29 1.11
C GLY A 124 3.65 -15.04 1.98
N LEU A 125 2.57 -14.56 2.62
CA LEU A 125 2.63 -13.46 3.58
C LEU A 125 3.50 -13.84 4.78
N TYR A 126 3.29 -15.02 5.38
CA TYR A 126 4.13 -15.51 6.49
C TYR A 126 5.60 -15.70 6.05
N HIS A 127 5.87 -16.24 4.86
CA HIS A 127 7.23 -16.38 4.32
C HIS A 127 7.94 -15.02 4.14
N SER A 128 7.18 -13.95 3.89
CA SER A 128 7.74 -12.61 3.75
C SER A 128 8.16 -11.97 5.08
N VAL A 129 7.63 -12.43 6.22
CA VAL A 129 7.78 -11.75 7.52
C VAL A 129 9.25 -11.67 7.95
N PRO A 130 10.07 -12.74 7.94
CA PRO A 130 11.48 -12.66 8.33
C PRO A 130 12.26 -11.58 7.56
N ARG A 131 12.07 -11.52 6.23
CA ARG A 131 12.71 -10.50 5.38
C ARG A 131 12.33 -9.07 5.80
N ARG A 132 11.06 -8.86 6.16
CA ARG A 132 10.56 -7.56 6.63
C ARG A 132 11.13 -7.20 8.00
N VAL A 133 11.24 -8.19 8.91
CA VAL A 133 11.88 -8.01 10.22
C VAL A 133 13.34 -7.59 10.07
N THR A 134 14.12 -8.30 9.25
CA THR A 134 15.53 -7.96 8.98
C THR A 134 15.66 -6.54 8.45
N ALA A 135 14.82 -6.17 7.50
CA ALA A 135 14.84 -4.84 6.92
C ALA A 135 14.52 -3.76 7.99
N VAL A 136 13.57 -4.01 8.92
CA VAL A 136 13.24 -3.08 10.01
C VAL A 136 14.41 -2.87 10.96
N ILE A 137 15.13 -3.94 11.28
CA ILE A 137 16.31 -3.88 12.14
C ILE A 137 17.42 -3.07 11.46
N GLN A 138 17.71 -3.36 10.18
CA GLN A 138 18.72 -2.63 9.39
C GLN A 138 18.38 -1.15 9.26
N ALA A 139 17.11 -0.84 9.04
CA ALA A 139 16.62 0.54 8.93
C ALA A 139 16.50 1.26 10.29
N ARG A 140 16.76 0.58 11.42
CA ARG A 140 16.50 1.09 12.78
C ARG A 140 15.09 1.70 12.90
N VAL A 141 14.09 1.03 12.31
CA VAL A 141 12.67 1.45 12.21
C VAL A 141 12.41 2.62 11.25
N GLY A 142 13.43 3.40 10.87
CA GLY A 142 13.28 4.63 10.09
C GLY A 142 12.97 4.47 8.60
N SER A 143 13.10 3.27 8.01
CA SER A 143 13.05 3.09 6.54
C SER A 143 12.26 1.88 6.00
N THR A 144 11.67 1.03 6.84
CA THR A 144 10.85 -0.12 6.36
C THR A 144 9.35 0.03 6.60
N LEU A 145 8.99 1.04 7.38
CA LEU A 145 7.69 1.69 7.29
C LEU A 145 7.74 2.87 6.30
N CYS A 146 8.86 3.01 5.56
CA CYS A 146 9.04 3.90 4.41
C CYS A 146 8.88 3.13 3.10
#